data_AF-A0A9E2CSK8-F1
#
_entry.id   AF-A0A9E2CSK8-F1
#
_cell.length_a   1.000
_cell.length_b   1.000
_cell.length_c   1.000
_cell.angle_alpha   90.00
_cell.angle_beta   90.00
_cell.angle_gamma   90.00
#
_symmetry.space_group_name_H-M   'P 1'
#
loop_
_entity.id
_entity.type
_entity.pdbx_description
1 polymer ?
#
loop_
_entity_poly.entity_id
_entity_poly.type
_entity_poly.pdbx_seq_one_letter_code
_entity_poly.pdbx_strand_id
1 'polypeptide(L)'
;MNQIEILREIVSRELEKRRIYDKIETSSTSSNLIPDINTTIINISNSNNLITQKSKELNIEEYKELIRNDEFRNKPLPSQYYKNQKGGTAWLQAHIRSLNPEEVKEWKNGKISFPELIKNHSLHMDLRLNLNGLPKLVQFVIVESDVESYFRGLIGEKNPHQRGVANVQKIKIVSKPSGEPPITLKNKEEEVGKLLDESGAKLLDKYINKNRSFIIPAGSVGATSDKDAYLGLIWIGKVEEGIQREDFHEYFFYPLDNSELLNGRFVIRCFKTEAGRTWWMWKATDNSNPANPYCHIDRGFHYLIPESRVKYFGHEDYAEWESRKDSCK
;
A
#
# COMPACT_ATOMS: atom_id res chain seq x y z
N MET A 1 -16.91 -16.72 18.02
CA MET A 1 -16.06 -15.52 18.13
C MET A 1 -16.57 -14.50 17.14
N ASN A 2 -16.90 -13.31 17.62
CA ASN A 2 -17.29 -12.18 16.78
C ASN A 2 -16.08 -11.73 15.94
N GLN A 3 -16.27 -11.36 14.66
CA GLN A 3 -15.19 -10.88 13.79
C GLN A 3 -14.41 -9.68 14.38
N ILE A 4 -15.04 -8.93 15.29
CA ILE A 4 -14.41 -7.85 16.08
C ILE A 4 -13.39 -8.39 17.10
N GLU A 5 -13.63 -9.56 17.70
CA GLU A 5 -12.71 -10.19 18.65
C GLU A 5 -11.46 -10.70 17.95
N ILE A 6 -11.61 -11.27 16.75
CA ILE A 6 -10.49 -11.73 15.91
C ILE A 6 -9.57 -10.56 15.54
N LEU A 7 -10.14 -9.40 15.17
CA LEU A 7 -9.37 -8.19 14.86
C LEU A 7 -8.65 -7.63 16.08
N ARG A 8 -9.30 -7.59 17.25
CA ARG A 8 -8.66 -7.18 18.51
C ARG A 8 -7.51 -8.10 18.87
N GLU A 9 -7.69 -9.40 18.68
CA GLU A 9 -6.65 -10.40 18.96
C GLU A 9 -5.46 -10.28 18.00
N ILE A 10 -5.70 -10.03 16.71
CA ILE A 10 -4.63 -9.79 15.72
C ILE A 10 -3.83 -8.53 16.08
N VAL A 11 -4.51 -7.41 16.35
CA VAL A 11 -3.86 -6.15 16.70
C VAL A 11 -3.09 -6.28 18.01
N SER A 12 -3.68 -6.93 19.02
CA SER A 12 -3.03 -7.14 20.33
C SER A 12 -1.80 -8.03 20.20
N ARG A 13 -1.86 -9.12 19.42
CA ARG A 13 -0.70 -10.00 19.18
C ARG A 13 0.44 -9.27 18.48
N GLU A 14 0.13 -8.35 17.57
CA GLU A 14 1.17 -7.62 16.83
C GLU A 14 1.80 -6.49 17.65
N LEU A 15 1.04 -5.89 18.57
CA LEU A 15 1.57 -4.99 19.60
C LEU A 15 2.45 -5.74 20.61
N GLU A 16 2.06 -6.95 21.02
CA GLU A 16 2.84 -7.82 21.92
C GLU A 16 4.18 -8.20 21.28
N LYS A 17 4.18 -8.60 20.00
CA LYS A 17 5.42 -8.91 19.26
C LYS A 17 6.35 -7.71 19.20
N ARG A 18 5.84 -6.51 18.89
CA ARG A 18 6.66 -5.29 18.89
C ARG A 18 7.26 -5.01 20.27
N ARG A 19 6.48 -5.16 21.34
CA ARG A 19 6.95 -4.98 22.71
C ARG A 19 8.06 -5.97 23.10
N ILE A 20 8.02 -7.20 22.57
CA ILE A 20 9.08 -8.19 22.77
C ILE A 20 10.34 -7.81 21.99
N TYR A 21 10.21 -7.33 20.75
CA TYR A 21 11.35 -6.83 19.97
C TYR A 21 12.04 -5.63 20.65
N ASP A 22 11.26 -4.68 21.17
CA ASP A 22 11.80 -3.51 21.89
C ASP A 22 12.49 -3.91 23.21
N LYS A 23 12.02 -4.98 23.88
CA LYS A 23 12.68 -5.55 25.06
C LYS A 23 14.02 -6.22 24.75
N ILE A 24 14.17 -6.79 23.57
CA ILE A 24 15.43 -7.42 23.15
C ILE A 24 16.46 -6.32 22.82
N GLU A 25 16.05 -5.26 22.12
CA GLU A 25 16.91 -4.10 21.82
C GLU A 25 17.37 -3.32 23.06
N THR A 26 16.54 -3.26 24.10
CA THR A 26 16.92 -2.62 25.37
C THR A 26 17.79 -3.50 26.27
N SER A 27 17.96 -4.80 25.94
CA SER A 27 18.77 -5.75 26.71
C SER A 27 20.18 -5.98 26.15
N SER A 28 20.50 -5.46 24.96
CA SER A 28 21.81 -5.68 24.31
C SER A 28 22.96 -4.80 24.82
N THR A 29 22.82 -4.21 26.01
CA THR A 29 23.93 -3.59 26.76
C THR A 29 24.22 -4.34 28.06
N SER A 30 24.41 -5.65 27.99
CA SER A 30 25.23 -6.37 28.97
C SER A 30 25.76 -7.67 28.39
N SER A 31 27.05 -7.91 28.60
CA SER A 31 27.82 -9.02 28.08
C SER A 31 27.60 -10.31 28.87
N ASN A 32 27.83 -11.43 28.17
CA ASN A 32 28.12 -12.78 28.64
C ASN A 32 26.96 -13.62 29.21
N LEU A 33 26.42 -14.49 28.36
CA LEU A 33 26.22 -15.94 28.57
C LEU A 33 25.62 -16.55 27.29
N ILE A 34 26.37 -17.41 26.60
CA ILE A 34 25.88 -18.25 25.50
C ILE A 34 25.69 -19.67 26.08
N PRO A 35 24.60 -20.37 25.72
CA PRO A 35 24.80 -21.62 24.97
C PRO A 35 23.84 -21.80 23.78
N ASP A 36 24.43 -22.15 22.63
CA ASP A 36 23.89 -22.98 21.54
C ASP A 36 22.45 -22.75 21.02
N ILE A 37 22.28 -21.70 20.22
CA ILE A 37 21.11 -21.52 19.33
C ILE A 37 21.39 -22.04 17.90
N ASN A 38 22.65 -22.34 17.57
CA ASN A 38 23.06 -22.74 16.22
C ASN A 38 22.50 -24.09 15.75
N THR A 39 22.10 -24.98 16.66
CA THR A 39 21.55 -26.30 16.28
C THR A 39 20.05 -26.25 15.94
N THR A 40 19.33 -25.23 16.45
CA THR A 40 17.89 -25.06 16.17
C THR A 40 17.66 -24.28 14.87
N ILE A 41 18.57 -23.38 14.50
CA ILE A 41 18.45 -22.60 13.24
C ILE A 41 18.72 -23.48 12.01
N ILE A 42 19.62 -24.47 12.10
CA ILE A 42 19.95 -25.36 10.97
C ILE A 42 18.84 -26.39 10.68
N ASN A 43 17.99 -26.71 11.66
CA ASN A 43 16.86 -27.64 11.46
C ASN A 43 15.53 -26.97 11.09
N ILE A 44 15.42 -25.64 11.19
CA ILE A 44 14.26 -24.88 10.68
C ILE A 44 14.46 -24.48 9.20
N SER A 45 15.70 -24.51 8.68
CA SER A 45 15.97 -24.22 7.27
C SER A 45 15.68 -25.37 6.30
N ASN A 46 15.31 -26.57 6.78
CA ASN A 46 15.05 -27.75 5.94
C ASN A 46 13.57 -28.21 5.87
N SER A 47 12.62 -27.44 6.38
CA SER A 47 11.18 -27.81 6.33
C SER A 47 10.26 -26.81 5.62
N ASN A 48 10.80 -25.83 4.88
CA ASN A 48 10.02 -24.99 3.98
C ASN A 48 10.20 -25.44 2.53
N ASN A 49 9.84 -26.69 2.24
CA ASN A 49 9.36 -27.01 0.90
C ASN A 49 7.98 -26.37 0.72
N LEU A 50 7.97 -25.06 0.49
CA LEU A 50 6.88 -24.39 -0.21
C LEU A 50 6.83 -25.07 -1.57
N ILE A 51 5.91 -26.01 -1.73
CA ILE A 51 5.52 -26.53 -3.03
C ILE A 51 5.09 -25.29 -3.82
N THR A 52 5.98 -24.79 -4.68
CA THR A 52 5.64 -23.79 -5.68
C THR A 52 4.71 -24.50 -6.66
N GLN A 53 3.41 -24.42 -6.37
CA GLN A 53 2.40 -24.91 -7.28
C GLN A 53 2.64 -24.20 -8.62
N LYS A 54 2.97 -24.96 -9.67
CA LYS A 54 3.14 -24.41 -11.00
C LYS A 54 1.81 -23.78 -11.39
N SER A 55 1.81 -22.48 -11.66
CA SER A 55 0.60 -21.78 -12.09
C SER A 55 0.09 -22.37 -13.39
N LYS A 56 -1.23 -22.56 -13.49
CA LYS A 56 -1.88 -23.04 -14.71
C LYS A 56 -1.71 -21.99 -15.81
N GLU A 57 -1.18 -22.42 -16.94
CA GLU A 57 -1.08 -21.59 -18.14
C GLU A 57 -2.50 -21.29 -18.65
N LEU A 58 -2.73 -20.04 -19.04
CA LEU A 58 -4.02 -19.55 -19.51
C LEU A 58 -3.78 -18.78 -20.80
N ASN A 59 -4.07 -19.41 -21.94
CA ASN A 59 -3.90 -18.74 -23.22
C ASN A 59 -4.98 -17.66 -23.42
N ILE A 60 -4.84 -16.87 -24.49
CA ILE A 60 -5.74 -15.72 -24.71
C ILE A 60 -7.20 -16.12 -24.95
N GLU A 61 -7.46 -17.24 -25.63
CA GLU A 61 -8.81 -17.71 -25.94
C GLU A 61 -9.51 -18.29 -24.70
N GLU A 62 -8.79 -19.09 -23.91
CA GLU A 62 -9.28 -19.57 -22.62
C GLU A 62 -9.59 -18.42 -21.66
N TYR A 63 -8.72 -17.40 -21.63
CA TYR A 63 -8.95 -16.20 -20.83
C TYR A 63 -10.19 -15.45 -21.29
N LYS A 64 -10.36 -15.21 -22.60
CA LYS A 64 -11.54 -14.55 -23.17
C LYS A 64 -12.83 -15.28 -22.79
N GLU A 65 -12.85 -16.61 -22.86
CA GLU A 65 -14.00 -17.40 -22.45
C GLU A 65 -14.26 -17.29 -20.94
N LEU A 66 -13.19 -17.35 -20.13
CA LEU A 66 -13.28 -17.27 -18.68
C LEU A 66 -13.87 -15.94 -18.19
N ILE A 67 -13.52 -14.81 -18.85
CA ILE A 67 -14.02 -13.48 -18.47
C ILE A 67 -15.30 -13.06 -19.21
N ARG A 68 -15.81 -13.88 -20.14
CA ARG A 68 -16.91 -13.52 -21.06
C ARG A 68 -18.17 -13.04 -20.35
N ASN A 69 -18.46 -13.60 -19.18
CA ASN A 69 -19.69 -13.32 -18.43
C ASN A 69 -19.51 -12.27 -17.32
N ASP A 70 -18.39 -11.53 -17.31
CA ASP A 70 -18.06 -10.51 -16.30
C ASP A 70 -18.03 -11.01 -14.84
N GLU A 71 -17.96 -12.33 -14.62
CA GLU A 71 -17.92 -12.94 -13.28
C GLU A 71 -16.71 -12.44 -12.45
N PHE A 72 -15.61 -12.16 -13.14
CA PHE A 72 -14.35 -11.68 -12.59
C PHE A 72 -14.23 -10.16 -12.60
N ARG A 73 -15.30 -9.42 -12.90
CA ARG A 73 -15.27 -7.96 -12.82
C ARG A 73 -14.97 -7.53 -11.38
N ASN A 74 -13.89 -6.75 -11.19
CA ASN A 74 -13.40 -6.32 -9.88
C ASN A 74 -13.01 -7.49 -8.95
N LYS A 75 -12.63 -8.63 -9.53
CA LYS A 75 -12.12 -9.80 -8.79
C LYS A 75 -10.90 -10.36 -9.49
N PRO A 76 -9.96 -10.95 -8.75
CA PRO A 76 -8.90 -11.71 -9.38
C PRO A 76 -9.47 -12.98 -10.03
N LEU A 77 -8.68 -13.61 -10.91
CA LEU A 77 -8.93 -14.98 -11.34
C LEU A 77 -8.73 -15.96 -10.15
N PRO A 78 -9.12 -17.24 -10.29
CA PRO A 78 -8.77 -18.26 -9.31
C PRO A 78 -7.25 -18.37 -9.09
N SER A 79 -6.84 -18.62 -7.85
CA SER A 79 -5.43 -18.63 -7.42
C SER A 79 -4.51 -19.55 -8.23
N GLN A 80 -5.06 -20.64 -8.77
CA GLN A 80 -4.33 -21.60 -9.62
C GLN A 80 -3.68 -20.97 -10.86
N TYR A 81 -4.15 -19.81 -11.32
CA TYR A 81 -3.60 -19.11 -12.48
C TYR A 81 -2.44 -18.17 -12.13
N TYR A 82 -2.26 -17.85 -10.85
CA TYR A 82 -1.20 -16.96 -10.38
C TYR A 82 -0.05 -17.75 -9.79
N LYS A 83 1.15 -17.16 -9.80
CA LYS A 83 2.37 -17.81 -9.30
C LYS A 83 2.40 -17.89 -7.77
N ASN A 84 1.90 -16.86 -7.09
CA ASN A 84 1.85 -16.80 -5.62
C ASN A 84 0.82 -15.78 -5.11
N GLN A 85 -0.42 -15.81 -5.62
CA GLN A 85 -1.43 -14.84 -5.20
C GLN A 85 -1.62 -14.81 -3.68
N LYS A 86 -1.62 -13.61 -3.08
CA LYS A 86 -2.00 -13.40 -1.68
C LYS A 86 -3.33 -12.64 -1.58
N GLY A 87 -3.98 -12.85 -0.45
CA GLY A 87 -5.04 -11.98 0.04
C GLY A 87 -4.72 -11.52 1.46
N GLY A 88 -5.48 -10.55 1.96
CA GLY A 88 -5.27 -10.02 3.29
C GLY A 88 -6.15 -8.82 3.63
N THR A 89 -5.65 -7.98 4.52
CA THR A 89 -6.30 -6.74 4.94
C THR A 89 -5.47 -5.55 4.49
N ALA A 90 -6.15 -4.50 4.02
CA ALA A 90 -5.53 -3.24 3.67
C ALA A 90 -6.18 -2.10 4.43
N TRP A 91 -5.41 -1.03 4.66
CA TRP A 91 -5.94 0.21 5.23
C TRP A 91 -5.19 1.42 4.69
N LEU A 92 -5.92 2.53 4.61
CA LEU A 92 -5.43 3.81 4.13
C LEU A 92 -5.45 4.82 5.27
N GLN A 93 -4.33 5.51 5.49
CA GLN A 93 -4.20 6.52 6.53
C GLN A 93 -3.71 7.86 5.97
N ALA A 94 -4.39 8.96 6.30
CA ALA A 94 -3.82 10.29 6.12
C ALA A 94 -2.76 10.53 7.19
N HIS A 95 -1.57 10.92 6.75
CA HIS A 95 -0.48 11.30 7.61
C HIS A 95 -0.23 12.81 7.47
N ILE A 96 -0.64 13.54 8.50
CA ILE A 96 -0.54 14.99 8.59
C ILE A 96 0.62 15.30 9.52
N ARG A 97 1.63 16.02 9.01
CA ARG A 97 2.87 16.27 9.75
C ARG A 97 2.97 17.71 10.23
N SER A 98 3.84 17.90 11.22
CA SER A 98 4.26 19.20 11.73
C SER A 98 3.15 19.97 12.46
N LEU A 99 2.28 19.28 13.20
CA LEU A 99 1.25 19.89 14.04
C LEU A 99 1.88 20.53 15.28
N ASN A 100 1.43 21.73 15.64
CA ASN A 100 1.88 22.37 16.87
C ASN A 100 1.31 21.63 18.09
N PRO A 101 2.13 21.16 19.05
CA PRO A 101 1.64 20.50 20.26
C PRO A 101 0.66 21.35 21.08
N GLU A 102 0.77 22.67 21.03
CA GLU A 102 -0.18 23.57 21.69
C GLU A 102 -1.57 23.52 21.03
N GLU A 103 -1.65 23.61 19.71
CA GLU A 103 -2.89 23.47 18.94
C GLU A 103 -3.51 22.08 19.12
N VAL A 104 -2.69 21.03 19.19
CA VAL A 104 -3.16 19.66 19.52
C VAL A 104 -3.82 19.60 20.89
N LYS A 105 -3.28 20.30 21.91
CA LYS A 105 -3.91 20.40 23.24
C LYS A 105 -5.22 21.18 23.16
N GLU A 106 -5.26 22.27 22.41
CA GLU A 106 -6.48 23.06 22.22
C GLU A 106 -7.58 22.25 21.55
N TRP A 107 -7.26 21.50 20.50
CA TRP A 107 -8.18 20.58 19.84
C TRP A 107 -8.69 19.49 20.78
N LYS A 108 -7.79 18.84 21.54
CA LYS A 108 -8.19 17.83 22.54
C LYS A 108 -9.10 18.39 23.63
N ASN A 109 -8.95 19.68 23.95
CA ASN A 109 -9.79 20.39 24.90
C ASN A 109 -11.07 20.98 24.25
N GLY A 110 -11.31 20.73 22.96
CA GLY A 110 -12.49 21.18 22.23
C GLY A 110 -12.50 22.68 21.89
N LYS A 111 -11.37 23.39 22.00
CA LYS A 111 -11.28 24.83 21.71
C LYS A 111 -11.23 25.14 20.22
N ILE A 112 -10.58 24.28 19.44
CA ILE A 112 -10.53 24.37 17.98
C ILE A 112 -11.10 23.09 17.37
N SER A 113 -11.67 23.21 16.18
CA SER A 113 -12.16 22.07 15.41
C SER A 113 -11.00 21.27 14.77
N PHE A 114 -11.27 20.04 14.35
CA PHE A 114 -10.26 19.24 13.65
C PHE A 114 -9.83 19.87 12.31
N PRO A 115 -10.74 20.39 11.44
CA PRO A 115 -10.33 21.13 10.25
C PRO A 115 -9.42 22.32 10.54
N GLU A 116 -9.65 23.06 11.64
CA GLU A 116 -8.76 24.16 12.04
C GLU A 116 -7.37 23.67 12.43
N LEU A 117 -7.27 22.54 13.16
CA LEU A 117 -5.99 21.94 13.55
C LEU A 117 -5.14 21.53 12.33
N ILE A 118 -5.75 20.99 11.28
CA ILE A 118 -5.00 20.38 10.17
C ILE A 118 -4.79 21.33 8.99
N LYS A 119 -5.48 22.47 8.96
CA LYS A 119 -5.33 23.49 7.93
C LYS A 119 -3.87 23.98 7.89
N ASN A 120 -3.36 24.24 6.70
CA ASN A 120 -2.01 24.70 6.42
C ASN A 120 -0.88 23.69 6.74
N HIS A 121 -1.20 22.40 6.86
CA HIS A 121 -0.21 21.34 7.05
C HIS A 121 0.03 20.51 5.79
N SER A 122 1.14 19.77 5.78
CA SER A 122 1.46 18.81 4.73
C SER A 122 0.69 17.50 4.92
N LEU A 123 0.28 16.89 3.82
CA LEU A 123 -0.45 15.63 3.78
C LEU A 123 0.22 14.64 2.82
N HIS A 124 0.34 13.39 3.25
CA HIS A 124 0.42 12.24 2.35
C HIS A 124 -0.52 11.15 2.85
N MET A 125 -0.88 10.20 1.97
CA MET A 125 -1.66 9.04 2.38
C MET A 125 -0.83 7.77 2.32
N ASP A 126 -0.83 7.01 3.39
CA ASP A 126 -0.14 5.72 3.47
C ASP A 126 -1.14 4.59 3.24
N LEU A 127 -0.93 3.83 2.17
CA LEU A 127 -1.67 2.59 1.90
C LEU A 127 -0.83 1.41 2.37
N ARG A 128 -1.39 0.61 3.28
CA ARG A 128 -0.71 -0.52 3.92
C ARG A 128 -1.50 -1.80 3.71
N LEU A 129 -0.82 -2.86 3.31
CA LEU A 129 -1.39 -4.16 3.05
C LEU A 129 -0.69 -5.20 3.94
N ASN A 130 -1.48 -5.85 4.78
CA ASN A 130 -1.09 -7.04 5.53
C ASN A 130 -1.53 -8.28 4.77
N LEU A 131 -0.62 -8.82 3.95
CA LEU A 131 -0.88 -9.96 3.09
C LEU A 131 -0.44 -11.27 3.75
N ASN A 132 -1.28 -12.30 3.61
CA ASN A 132 -1.07 -13.57 4.28
C ASN A 132 0.25 -14.24 3.84
N GLY A 133 1.04 -14.65 4.82
CA GLY A 133 2.31 -15.36 4.59
C GLY A 133 3.48 -14.46 4.18
N LEU A 134 3.30 -13.13 4.12
CA LEU A 134 4.42 -12.20 3.97
C LEU A 134 4.98 -11.79 5.35
N PRO A 135 6.30 -11.69 5.50
CA PRO A 135 6.93 -11.36 6.79
C PRO A 135 6.80 -9.87 7.15
N LYS A 136 6.52 -9.01 6.17
CA LYS A 136 6.41 -7.55 6.33
C LYS A 136 5.23 -7.03 5.54
N LEU A 137 4.63 -5.94 6.05
CA LEU A 137 3.59 -5.19 5.35
C LEU A 137 4.11 -4.68 4.01
N VAL A 138 3.27 -4.81 2.99
CA VAL A 138 3.45 -4.09 1.72
C VAL A 138 2.92 -2.68 1.93
N GLN A 139 3.72 -1.64 1.64
CA GLN A 139 3.39 -0.25 1.99
C GLN A 139 3.83 0.73 0.92
N PHE A 140 2.93 1.65 0.56
CA PHE A 140 3.21 2.71 -0.42
C PHE A 140 2.69 4.06 0.07
N VAL A 141 3.36 5.13 -0.33
CA VAL A 141 2.94 6.51 -0.06
C VAL A 141 2.27 7.06 -1.30
N ILE A 142 1.04 7.52 -1.16
CA ILE A 142 0.35 8.29 -2.17
C ILE A 142 0.67 9.76 -1.92
N VAL A 143 1.04 10.47 -2.99
CA VAL A 143 1.33 11.90 -2.98
C VAL A 143 0.55 12.59 -4.10
N GLU A 144 -0.11 13.70 -3.78
CA GLU A 144 -0.89 14.51 -4.72
C GLU A 144 -0.78 16.01 -4.39
N SER A 145 -1.21 16.85 -5.33
CA SER A 145 -1.16 18.32 -5.25
C SER A 145 -2.28 18.96 -4.43
N ASP A 146 -3.36 18.23 -4.16
CA ASP A 146 -4.55 18.71 -3.46
C ASP A 146 -5.36 17.52 -2.92
N VAL A 147 -6.19 17.77 -1.90
CA VAL A 147 -6.98 16.72 -1.22
C VAL A 147 -8.00 16.09 -2.16
N GLU A 148 -8.63 16.88 -3.01
CA GLU A 148 -9.62 16.43 -3.97
C GLU A 148 -9.01 15.45 -4.99
N SER A 149 -7.78 15.70 -5.46
CA SER A 149 -7.04 14.79 -6.34
C SER A 149 -6.78 13.43 -5.69
N TYR A 150 -6.47 13.38 -4.39
CA TYR A 150 -6.38 12.10 -3.67
C TYR A 150 -7.70 11.33 -3.78
N PHE A 151 -8.81 11.94 -3.38
CA PHE A 151 -10.10 11.27 -3.34
C PHE A 151 -10.61 10.89 -4.74
N ARG A 152 -10.45 11.75 -5.75
CA ARG A 152 -10.76 11.41 -7.15
C ARG A 152 -10.04 10.14 -7.60
N GLY A 153 -8.75 10.01 -7.30
CA GLY A 153 -7.96 8.83 -7.65
C GLY A 153 -8.42 7.56 -6.92
N LEU A 154 -8.75 7.69 -5.63
CA LEU A 154 -9.23 6.58 -4.79
C LEU A 154 -10.65 6.11 -5.16
N ILE A 155 -11.49 7.00 -5.69
CA ILE A 155 -12.85 6.69 -6.20
C ILE A 155 -12.77 6.15 -7.63
N GLY A 156 -11.81 6.63 -8.42
CA GLY A 156 -11.64 6.38 -9.86
C GLY A 156 -12.41 7.36 -10.74
N GLU A 157 -12.58 8.60 -10.29
CA GLU A 157 -13.21 9.65 -11.10
C GLU A 157 -12.28 10.12 -12.22
N LYS A 158 -12.86 10.73 -13.25
CA LYS A 158 -12.09 11.33 -14.35
C LYS A 158 -11.32 12.56 -13.88
N ASN A 159 -10.13 12.75 -14.42
CA ASN A 159 -9.34 13.97 -14.19
C ASN A 159 -9.97 15.15 -14.98
N PRO A 160 -10.51 16.18 -14.31
CA PRO A 160 -11.16 17.31 -14.99
C PRO A 160 -10.17 18.23 -15.72
N HIS A 161 -8.87 18.14 -15.41
CA HIS A 161 -7.83 19.00 -15.97
C HIS A 161 -7.02 18.34 -17.09
N GLN A 162 -7.33 17.09 -17.43
CA GLN A 162 -6.61 16.39 -18.49
C GLN A 162 -6.95 16.97 -19.87
N ARG A 163 -5.91 17.28 -20.66
CA ARG A 163 -6.07 17.66 -22.07
C ARG A 163 -6.33 16.41 -22.92
N GLY A 164 -7.34 16.46 -23.79
CA GLY A 164 -7.70 15.36 -24.70
C GLY A 164 -8.81 14.46 -24.12
N VAL A 165 -8.82 13.17 -24.50
CA VAL A 165 -9.81 12.21 -24.02
C VAL A 165 -9.71 12.08 -22.51
N ALA A 166 -10.80 12.30 -21.79
CA ALA A 166 -10.82 12.26 -20.32
C ALA A 166 -10.51 10.85 -19.81
N ASN A 167 -9.42 10.71 -19.04
CA ASN A 167 -9.05 9.48 -18.35
C ASN A 167 -9.31 9.60 -16.85
N VAL A 168 -9.32 8.46 -16.15
CA VAL A 168 -9.33 8.40 -14.68
C VAL A 168 -8.15 9.16 -14.08
N GLN A 169 -8.37 9.79 -12.93
CA GLN A 169 -7.31 10.38 -12.12
C GLN A 169 -6.31 9.29 -11.74
N LYS A 170 -5.05 9.50 -12.14
CA LYS A 170 -3.93 8.68 -11.68
C LYS A 170 -3.30 9.39 -10.50
N ILE A 171 -2.95 8.63 -9.47
CA ILE A 171 -2.29 9.16 -8.29
C ILE A 171 -0.84 8.69 -8.18
N LYS A 172 0.05 9.60 -7.84
CA LYS A 172 1.47 9.26 -7.74
C LYS A 172 1.71 8.43 -6.49
N ILE A 173 2.52 7.39 -6.63
CA ILE A 173 2.94 6.55 -5.52
C ILE A 173 4.46 6.57 -5.37
N VAL A 174 4.92 6.43 -4.14
CA VAL A 174 6.32 6.27 -3.79
C VAL A 174 6.45 4.98 -2.99
N SER A 175 7.41 4.13 -3.35
CA SER A 175 7.73 2.94 -2.56
C SER A 175 8.16 3.35 -1.17
N LYS A 176 7.64 2.67 -0.14
CA LYS A 176 8.11 2.79 1.25
C LYS A 176 8.83 1.49 1.62
N PRO A 177 10.17 1.40 1.45
CA PRO A 177 10.93 0.19 1.71
C PRO A 177 11.14 -0.04 3.21
N SER A 178 10.08 -0.08 4.03
CA SER A 178 10.16 -0.34 5.48
C SER A 178 10.49 -1.81 5.82
N GLY A 179 11.46 -2.35 5.06
CA GLY A 179 12.29 -3.48 5.37
C GLY A 179 13.74 -3.36 4.88
N GLU A 180 14.23 -2.17 4.49
CA GLU A 180 15.64 -1.91 4.16
C GLU A 180 16.38 -1.33 5.40
N PRO A 181 17.66 -1.68 5.63
CA PRO A 181 18.43 -1.18 6.77
C PRO A 181 18.56 0.36 6.72
N PRO A 182 18.76 1.03 7.86
CA PRO A 182 18.82 2.48 7.92
C PRO A 182 19.99 2.97 7.06
N ILE A 183 19.66 3.57 5.92
CA ILE A 183 20.60 4.43 5.21
C ILE A 183 20.49 5.78 5.91
N THR A 184 21.62 6.32 6.35
CA THR A 184 21.74 7.66 6.91
C THR A 184 21.38 8.68 5.82
N LEU A 185 20.09 8.92 5.63
CA LEU A 185 19.63 10.02 4.79
C LEU A 185 19.78 11.29 5.63
N LYS A 186 20.69 12.17 5.19
CA LYS A 186 20.63 13.57 5.58
C LYS A 186 19.30 14.11 5.07
N ASN A 187 18.34 14.30 5.98
CA ASN A 187 17.11 15.01 5.67
C ASN A 187 17.50 16.42 5.23
N LYS A 188 17.41 16.71 3.94
CA LYS A 188 17.01 18.05 3.53
C LYS A 188 15.52 18.12 3.80
N GLU A 189 15.14 18.86 4.82
CA GLU A 189 13.77 19.32 4.96
C GLU A 189 13.49 20.26 3.77
N GLU A 190 13.03 19.69 2.66
CA GLU A 190 12.26 20.50 1.72
C GLU A 190 10.95 20.84 2.43
N GLU A 191 10.61 22.13 2.48
CA GLU A 191 9.29 22.59 2.88
C GLU A 191 8.27 21.88 1.98
N VAL A 192 7.69 20.79 2.48
CA VAL A 192 6.56 20.14 1.82
C VAL A 192 5.44 21.16 1.86
N GLY A 193 5.10 21.70 0.69
CA GLY A 193 4.11 22.76 0.54
C GLY A 193 2.87 22.48 1.38
N LYS A 194 2.35 23.53 2.01
CA LYS A 194 1.12 23.49 2.80
C LYS A 194 -0.02 23.08 1.86
N LEU A 195 -0.38 21.80 1.90
CA LEU A 195 -1.32 21.17 0.97
C LEU A 195 -2.78 21.33 1.43
N LEU A 196 -3.01 21.37 2.74
CA LEU A 196 -4.34 21.42 3.31
C LEU A 196 -4.87 22.86 3.38
N ASP A 197 -5.65 23.28 2.39
CA ASP A 197 -6.48 24.47 2.51
C ASP A 197 -7.75 24.19 3.34
N GLU A 198 -8.62 25.19 3.49
CA GLU A 198 -9.84 25.06 4.30
C GLU A 198 -10.82 24.03 3.71
N SER A 199 -10.99 23.99 2.38
CA SER A 199 -11.82 23.01 1.68
C SER A 199 -11.30 21.60 1.86
N GLY A 200 -10.01 21.39 1.64
CA GLY A 200 -9.33 20.11 1.77
C GLY A 200 -9.35 19.61 3.22
N ALA A 201 -9.15 20.48 4.21
CA ALA A 201 -9.26 20.12 5.62
C ALA A 201 -10.68 19.64 5.98
N LYS A 202 -11.72 20.35 5.53
CA LYS A 202 -13.12 19.94 5.73
C LYS A 202 -13.45 18.65 4.97
N LEU A 203 -12.94 18.47 3.76
CA LEU A 203 -13.14 17.26 2.98
C LEU A 203 -12.52 16.05 3.68
N LEU A 204 -11.26 16.18 4.12
CA LEU A 204 -10.55 15.12 4.81
C LEU A 204 -11.23 14.76 6.15
N ASP A 205 -11.73 15.75 6.89
CA ASP A 205 -12.46 15.54 8.15
C ASP A 205 -13.70 14.65 8.01
N LYS A 206 -14.41 14.73 6.86
CA LYS A 206 -15.58 13.89 6.56
C LYS A 206 -15.22 12.41 6.45
N TYR A 207 -14.00 12.11 6.00
CA TYR A 207 -13.57 10.74 5.71
C TYR A 207 -12.77 10.10 6.86
N ILE A 208 -12.17 10.89 7.74
CA ILE A 208 -11.36 10.37 8.84
C ILE A 208 -12.23 9.72 9.92
N ASN A 209 -11.93 8.46 10.22
CA ASN A 209 -12.43 7.76 11.39
C ASN A 209 -11.61 8.15 12.64
N LYS A 210 -12.02 9.23 13.30
CA LYS A 210 -11.34 9.79 14.47
C LYS A 210 -11.15 8.77 15.61
N ASN A 211 -12.05 7.80 15.76
CA ASN A 211 -11.98 6.77 16.81
C ASN A 211 -10.86 5.74 16.59
N ARG A 212 -10.34 5.63 15.37
CA ARG A 212 -9.25 4.74 14.99
C ARG A 212 -8.00 5.51 14.53
N SER A 213 -7.95 6.77 14.91
CA SER A 213 -6.90 7.71 14.54
C SER A 213 -6.18 8.18 15.80
N PHE A 214 -4.93 8.60 15.66
CA PHE A 214 -4.12 8.98 16.82
C PHE A 214 -3.10 10.06 16.49
N ILE A 215 -2.67 10.76 17.54
CA ILE A 215 -1.54 11.68 17.50
C ILE A 215 -0.26 10.87 17.73
N ILE A 216 0.72 11.08 16.88
CA ILE A 216 2.11 10.66 17.07
C ILE A 216 2.81 11.84 17.75
N PRO A 217 3.28 11.69 18.99
CA PRO A 217 3.91 12.80 19.69
C PRO A 217 5.27 13.15 19.07
N ALA A 218 5.65 14.42 19.19
CA ALA A 218 6.98 14.90 18.82
C ALA A 218 8.11 13.98 19.34
N GLY A 219 9.14 13.79 18.52
CA GLY A 219 10.27 12.90 18.80
C GLY A 219 10.03 11.41 18.52
N SER A 220 8.78 11.01 18.20
CA SER A 220 8.47 9.62 17.84
C SER A 220 8.65 9.35 16.34
N VAL A 221 8.85 8.08 15.99
CA VAL A 221 8.93 7.65 14.58
C VAL A 221 7.64 8.04 13.84
N GLY A 222 7.79 8.87 12.81
CA GLY A 222 6.68 9.41 12.01
C GLY A 222 6.38 10.89 12.29
N ALA A 223 6.89 11.45 13.39
CA ALA A 223 6.81 12.87 13.71
C ALA A 223 8.17 13.57 13.55
N THR A 224 8.19 14.91 13.63
CA THR A 224 9.47 15.65 13.75
C THR A 224 9.92 15.64 15.22
N SER A 225 11.11 16.16 15.51
CA SER A 225 11.64 16.22 16.87
C SER A 225 10.81 17.07 17.83
N ASP A 226 10.09 18.07 17.31
CA ASP A 226 9.45 19.14 18.07
C ASP A 226 7.96 19.36 17.71
N LYS A 227 7.46 18.68 16.68
CA LYS A 227 6.06 18.77 16.24
C LYS A 227 5.39 17.41 16.28
N ASP A 228 4.12 17.42 16.64
CA ASP A 228 3.28 16.24 16.60
C ASP A 228 2.92 15.90 15.14
N ALA A 229 2.47 14.68 14.90
CA ALA A 229 1.82 14.28 13.66
C ALA A 229 0.47 13.64 13.97
N TYR A 230 -0.44 13.66 13.00
CA TYR A 230 -1.73 12.97 13.08
C TYR A 230 -1.79 11.87 12.05
N LEU A 231 -2.12 10.65 12.50
CA LEU A 231 -2.36 9.51 11.63
C LEU A 231 -3.85 9.17 11.65
N GLY A 232 -4.54 9.63 10.61
CA GLY A 232 -5.98 9.50 10.43
C GLY A 232 -6.37 8.28 9.61
N LEU A 233 -7.12 7.33 10.17
CA LEU A 233 -7.68 6.20 9.38
C LEU A 233 -8.78 6.73 8.45
N ILE A 234 -8.64 6.50 7.14
CA ILE A 234 -9.63 6.90 6.12
C ILE A 234 -10.47 5.71 5.65
N TRP A 235 -9.83 4.55 5.51
CA TRP A 235 -10.44 3.37 4.90
C TRP A 235 -9.80 2.10 5.42
N ILE A 236 -10.60 1.05 5.62
CA ILE A 236 -10.12 -0.31 5.89
C ILE A 236 -10.94 -1.33 5.08
N GLY A 237 -10.26 -2.36 4.57
CA GLY A 237 -10.91 -3.36 3.74
C GLY A 237 -10.11 -4.65 3.61
N LYS A 238 -10.68 -5.59 2.86
CA LYS A 238 -9.94 -6.74 2.35
C LYS A 238 -9.22 -6.35 1.07
N VAL A 239 -8.14 -7.05 0.78
CA VAL A 239 -7.42 -6.93 -0.48
C VAL A 239 -7.08 -8.32 -1.00
N GLU A 240 -7.18 -8.49 -2.31
CA GLU A 240 -6.64 -9.63 -3.03
C GLU A 240 -5.69 -9.15 -4.12
N GLU A 241 -4.61 -9.89 -4.33
CA GLU A 241 -3.66 -9.62 -5.39
C GLU A 241 -4.13 -10.21 -6.72
N GLY A 242 -3.88 -9.47 -7.79
CA GLY A 242 -3.77 -10.03 -9.12
C GLY A 242 -2.31 -10.24 -9.48
N ILE A 243 -1.94 -9.81 -10.68
CA ILE A 243 -0.56 -9.90 -11.17
C ILE A 243 0.41 -9.10 -10.30
N GLN A 244 1.55 -9.70 -9.97
CA GLN A 244 2.62 -9.11 -9.20
C GLN A 244 3.96 -9.21 -9.93
N ARG A 245 4.48 -8.08 -10.41
CA ARG A 245 5.76 -7.92 -11.12
C ARG A 245 6.54 -6.73 -10.57
N GLU A 246 7.82 -6.65 -10.94
CA GLU A 246 8.71 -5.56 -10.53
C GLU A 246 8.26 -4.17 -11.03
N ASP A 247 7.47 -4.10 -12.10
CA ASP A 247 7.00 -2.87 -12.75
C ASP A 247 5.47 -2.67 -12.66
N PHE A 248 4.76 -3.66 -12.14
CA PHE A 248 3.30 -3.73 -12.22
C PHE A 248 2.73 -4.54 -11.06
N HIS A 249 1.78 -3.96 -10.34
CA HIS A 249 1.01 -4.64 -9.31
C HIS A 249 -0.49 -4.40 -9.57
N GLU A 250 -1.26 -5.46 -9.44
CA GLU A 250 -2.71 -5.42 -9.52
C GLU A 250 -3.32 -5.81 -8.18
N TYR A 251 -4.24 -4.99 -7.70
CA TYR A 251 -4.91 -5.20 -6.43
C TYR A 251 -6.43 -5.06 -6.60
N PHE A 252 -7.17 -5.89 -5.88
CA PHE A 252 -8.62 -5.85 -5.79
C PHE A 252 -9.00 -5.51 -4.35
N PHE A 253 -9.56 -4.33 -4.14
CA PHE A 253 -9.90 -3.84 -2.81
C PHE A 253 -11.40 -4.01 -2.54
N TYR A 254 -11.73 -4.45 -1.33
CA TYR A 254 -13.09 -4.69 -0.87
C TYR A 254 -13.32 -3.94 0.45
N PRO A 255 -13.99 -2.77 0.42
CA PRO A 255 -14.23 -1.96 1.61
C PRO A 255 -14.99 -2.75 2.69
N LEU A 256 -14.56 -2.63 3.95
CA LEU A 256 -15.37 -3.03 5.11
C LEU A 256 -16.21 -1.85 5.61
N ASP A 257 -15.66 -0.64 5.49
CA ASP A 257 -16.35 0.63 5.66
C ASP A 257 -16.07 1.53 4.45
N ASN A 258 -16.88 2.57 4.26
CA ASN A 258 -16.72 3.58 3.21
C ASN A 258 -16.59 2.98 1.78
N SER A 259 -17.72 2.53 1.24
CA SER A 259 -17.79 1.76 -0.02
C SER A 259 -17.35 2.51 -1.29
N GLU A 260 -17.15 3.82 -1.20
CA GLU A 260 -16.80 4.68 -2.33
C GLU A 260 -15.30 4.66 -2.62
N LEU A 261 -14.47 4.61 -1.57
CA LEU A 261 -13.01 4.62 -1.70
C LEU A 261 -12.47 3.21 -1.86
N LEU A 262 -11.42 3.06 -2.68
CA LEU A 262 -10.66 1.81 -2.83
C LEU A 262 -11.57 0.59 -2.95
N ASN A 263 -12.43 0.61 -3.96
CA ASN A 263 -13.37 -0.47 -4.23
C ASN A 263 -13.19 -0.98 -5.66
N GLY A 264 -12.85 -2.26 -5.78
CA GLY A 264 -12.62 -2.95 -7.05
C GLY A 264 -11.16 -2.99 -7.49
N ARG A 265 -10.94 -3.09 -8.81
CA ARG A 265 -9.62 -3.29 -9.42
C ARG A 265 -8.81 -1.99 -9.48
N PHE A 266 -7.60 -2.04 -8.95
CA PHE A 266 -6.60 -0.99 -9.05
C PHE A 266 -5.31 -1.53 -9.67
N VAL A 267 -4.70 -0.69 -10.50
CA VAL A 267 -3.42 -0.96 -11.13
C VAL A 267 -2.40 0.01 -10.58
N ILE A 268 -1.25 -0.53 -10.18
CA ILE A 268 -0.04 0.21 -9.85
C ILE A 268 0.99 -0.13 -10.90
N ARG A 269 1.52 0.87 -11.61
CA ARG A 269 2.51 0.64 -12.67
C ARG A 269 3.61 1.68 -12.65
N CYS A 270 4.85 1.21 -12.84
CA CYS A 270 5.98 2.08 -13.07
C CYS A 270 6.04 2.44 -14.56
N PHE A 271 6.10 3.73 -14.85
CA PHE A 271 6.32 4.24 -16.19
C PHE A 271 7.72 4.80 -16.29
N LYS A 272 8.30 4.68 -17.49
CA LYS A 272 9.54 5.35 -17.88
C LYS A 272 9.19 6.50 -18.81
N THR A 273 9.58 7.71 -18.45
CA THR A 273 9.44 8.94 -19.24
C THR A 273 10.81 9.60 -19.41
N GLU A 274 10.88 10.65 -20.22
CA GLU A 274 12.10 11.47 -20.35
C GLU A 274 12.50 12.11 -19.01
N ALA A 275 11.52 12.47 -18.18
CA ALA A 275 11.74 13.05 -16.85
C ALA A 275 12.17 12.03 -15.79
N GLY A 276 12.22 10.74 -16.13
CA GLY A 276 12.64 9.67 -15.23
C GLY A 276 11.61 8.56 -15.10
N ARG A 277 11.65 7.85 -13.97
CA ARG A 277 10.75 6.72 -13.69
C ARG A 277 9.77 7.14 -12.60
N THR A 278 8.52 6.69 -12.69
CA THR A 278 7.52 7.05 -11.68
C THR A 278 6.44 5.99 -11.57
N TRP A 279 6.05 5.70 -10.33
CA TRP A 279 4.93 4.83 -10.01
C TRP A 279 3.61 5.61 -9.97
N TRP A 280 2.60 5.03 -10.60
CA TRP A 280 1.25 5.58 -10.64
C TRP A 280 0.24 4.51 -10.25
N MET A 281 -0.78 4.89 -9.47
CA MET A 281 -1.97 4.07 -9.18
C MET A 281 -3.19 4.64 -9.88
N TRP A 282 -4.09 3.78 -10.32
CA TRP A 282 -5.44 4.19 -10.74
C TRP A 282 -6.44 3.04 -10.61
N LYS A 283 -7.72 3.39 -10.48
CA LYS A 283 -8.82 2.44 -10.57
C LYS A 283 -9.08 2.07 -12.03
N ALA A 284 -9.22 0.79 -12.32
CA ALA A 284 -9.53 0.30 -13.66
C ALA A 284 -11.06 0.30 -13.89
N THR A 285 -11.63 1.46 -14.21
CA THR A 285 -13.09 1.64 -14.38
C THR A 285 -13.62 0.92 -15.62
N ASP A 286 -12.95 1.13 -16.76
CA ASP A 286 -13.44 0.71 -18.07
C ASP A 286 -12.99 -0.72 -18.42
N ASN A 287 -11.93 -1.20 -17.77
CA ASN A 287 -11.43 -2.57 -17.87
C ASN A 287 -11.29 -3.16 -16.47
N SER A 288 -12.41 -3.54 -15.85
CA SER A 288 -12.41 -4.02 -14.47
C SER A 288 -12.12 -5.51 -14.32
N ASN A 289 -11.99 -6.25 -15.44
CA ASN A 289 -11.58 -7.66 -15.45
C ASN A 289 -10.08 -7.80 -15.14
N PRO A 290 -9.65 -8.86 -14.44
CA PRO A 290 -8.25 -9.06 -14.05
C PRO A 290 -7.36 -9.27 -15.26
N ALA A 291 -6.10 -8.84 -15.19
CA ALA A 291 -5.16 -9.13 -16.26
C ALA A 291 -4.85 -10.65 -16.36
N ASN A 292 -4.66 -11.18 -17.58
CA ASN A 292 -4.23 -12.57 -17.78
C ASN A 292 -2.83 -12.81 -17.17
N PRO A 293 -2.69 -13.65 -16.12
CA PRO A 293 -1.41 -13.82 -15.42
C PRO A 293 -0.31 -14.46 -16.27
N TYR A 294 -0.67 -15.34 -17.21
CA TYR A 294 0.28 -15.98 -18.09
C TYR A 294 0.81 -14.98 -19.13
N CYS A 295 -0.09 -14.28 -19.82
CA CYS A 295 0.29 -13.33 -20.86
C CYS A 295 1.00 -12.10 -20.30
N HIS A 296 0.63 -11.67 -19.10
CA HIS A 296 1.31 -10.58 -18.41
C HIS A 296 2.39 -11.05 -17.45
N ILE A 297 2.89 -12.29 -17.56
CA ILE A 297 4.12 -12.75 -16.88
C ILE A 297 4.09 -12.46 -15.37
N ASP A 298 3.09 -12.99 -14.68
CA ASP A 298 3.06 -12.92 -13.23
C ASP A 298 4.32 -13.57 -12.62
N ARG A 299 4.99 -12.83 -11.71
CA ARG A 299 6.23 -13.29 -11.06
C ARG A 299 6.05 -13.47 -9.55
N GLY A 300 4.89 -13.14 -8.98
CA GLY A 300 4.67 -13.18 -7.54
C GLY A 300 5.55 -12.17 -6.78
N PHE A 301 5.79 -11.00 -7.39
CA PHE A 301 6.66 -9.96 -6.83
C PHE A 301 5.84 -8.93 -6.02
N HIS A 302 5.63 -9.21 -4.73
CA HIS A 302 4.66 -8.48 -3.89
C HIS A 302 5.08 -7.07 -3.47
N TYR A 303 6.38 -6.81 -3.35
CA TYR A 303 6.89 -5.57 -2.77
C TYR A 303 7.20 -4.55 -3.86
N LEU A 304 6.63 -3.35 -3.75
CA LEU A 304 7.02 -2.23 -4.61
C LEU A 304 8.46 -1.82 -4.32
N ILE A 305 9.29 -1.81 -5.35
CA ILE A 305 10.67 -1.37 -5.28
C ILE A 305 10.80 0.12 -5.67
N PRO A 306 11.88 0.79 -5.21
CA PRO A 306 12.22 2.12 -5.71
C PRO A 306 12.25 2.16 -7.24
N GLU A 307 11.71 3.22 -7.84
CA GLU A 307 11.63 3.35 -9.30
C GLU A 307 13.00 3.25 -10.00
N SER A 308 14.07 3.65 -9.32
CA SER A 308 15.45 3.54 -9.80
C SER A 308 15.92 2.08 -9.97
N ARG A 309 15.28 1.13 -9.28
CA ARG A 309 15.60 -0.30 -9.32
C ARG A 309 14.75 -1.10 -10.30
N VAL A 310 13.69 -0.52 -10.86
CA VAL A 310 12.85 -1.17 -11.87
C VAL A 310 13.65 -1.38 -13.16
N LYS A 311 13.77 -2.64 -13.60
CA LYS A 311 14.58 -3.01 -14.78
C LYS A 311 13.77 -3.09 -16.07
N TYR A 312 12.58 -3.65 -15.99
CA TYR A 312 11.69 -3.92 -17.13
C TYR A 312 10.48 -2.99 -17.09
N PHE A 313 9.90 -2.64 -18.24
CA PHE A 313 8.75 -1.72 -18.33
C PHE A 313 7.67 -2.28 -19.26
N GLY A 314 6.70 -2.98 -18.68
CA GLY A 314 5.76 -3.81 -19.43
C GLY A 314 6.21 -5.26 -19.48
N HIS A 315 5.25 -6.15 -19.68
CA HIS A 315 5.50 -7.59 -19.76
C HIS A 315 6.38 -7.96 -20.97
N GLU A 316 6.34 -7.16 -22.03
CA GLU A 316 7.06 -7.36 -23.27
C GLU A 316 8.59 -7.29 -23.11
N ASP A 317 9.06 -6.59 -22.08
CA ASP A 317 10.48 -6.43 -21.77
C ASP A 317 11.09 -7.66 -21.05
N TYR A 318 10.25 -8.55 -20.52
CA TYR A 318 10.71 -9.74 -19.79
C TYR A 318 11.11 -10.85 -20.77
N ALA A 319 12.20 -11.56 -20.47
CA ALA A 319 12.73 -12.62 -21.34
C ALA A 319 11.71 -13.75 -21.58
N GLU A 320 10.85 -14.03 -20.60
CA GLU A 320 9.79 -15.02 -20.72
C GLU A 320 8.76 -14.68 -21.81
N TRP A 321 8.61 -13.39 -22.18
CA TRP A 321 7.62 -12.96 -23.17
C TRP A 321 7.80 -13.63 -24.53
N GLU A 322 9.05 -13.81 -24.96
CA GLU A 322 9.37 -14.37 -26.28
C GLU A 322 8.77 -15.77 -26.45
N SER A 323 8.71 -16.55 -25.36
CA SER A 323 8.11 -17.89 -25.35
C SER A 323 6.57 -17.89 -25.24
N ARG A 324 5.95 -16.77 -24.84
CA ARG A 324 4.50 -16.69 -24.56
C ARG A 324 3.73 -15.92 -25.63
N LYS A 325 4.41 -15.05 -26.38
CA LYS A 325 3.80 -14.09 -27.30
C LYS A 325 2.78 -14.73 -28.25
N ASP A 326 3.06 -15.92 -28.79
CA ASP A 326 2.19 -16.55 -29.78
C ASP A 326 0.90 -17.11 -29.16
N SER A 327 0.92 -17.46 -27.86
CA SER A 327 -0.27 -17.87 -27.11
C SER A 327 -1.08 -16.69 -26.54
N CYS A 328 -0.55 -15.47 -26.71
CA CYS A 328 -1.03 -14.25 -26.07
C CYS A 328 -1.34 -13.10 -27.04
N LYS A 329 -1.25 -13.37 -28.35
CA LYS A 329 -1.58 -12.45 -29.43
C LYS A 329 -2.99 -12.68 -29.95
#